data_AF-A0A8C3G7I8-F1
#
_entry.id   AF-A0A8C3G7I8-F1
#
_cell.length_a   1.000
_cell.length_b   1.000
_cell.length_c   1.000
_cell.angle_alpha   90.00
_cell.angle_beta   90.00
_cell.angle_gamma   90.00
#
_symmetry.space_group_name_H-M   'P 1'
#
loop_
_entity.id
_entity.type
_entity.pdbx_description
1 polymer ?
#
loop_
_entity_poly.entity_id
_entity_poly.type
_entity_poly.pdbx_seq_one_letter_code
_entity_poly.pdbx_strand_id
1 'polypeptide(L)'
;MLTVGLVVLSVWPFLSGLFDKAKFRSLSWCVGCLCLAAFPLMPVVGREPNIHLVTCAGLLTLFTSACYLWSSRRRTTLHLSDRQQFFTQVALIHIMLCVCVCVLCAYVPSLTHSSLQQKQGLPLFNQIISWTTLASSMLVPLLSSTRLFHRLLSIFLSLTATYLLLSTGSEALFPPVLSWLMFVWINIEQEAMLAQGVSGRQELATIDFSANIDITKIRQLKLDDIRRSYFFVFFIITAFFGTGNIASINSFDPASVYCFLTIFNPFIMGGLMMWKVIIPFIIVMCTFETIQVATQLSSRSLFLIVLVISDLMALHFFFLVQDYGSWLDIGTSISHYVIVMSMTIFLMLLSVVTHILTSQRLFLWRPKMHFP
;
A
#
# COMPACT_ATOMS: atom_id res chain seq x y z
N MET A 1 -21.20 5.57 1.07
CA MET A 1 -20.54 6.89 0.90
C MET A 1 -19.17 6.80 0.24
N LEU A 2 -18.27 5.90 0.66
CA LEU A 2 -16.93 5.76 0.06
C LEU A 2 -16.94 5.43 -1.44
N THR A 3 -17.82 4.53 -1.88
CA THR A 3 -18.04 4.22 -3.31
C THR A 3 -18.36 5.47 -4.12
N VAL A 4 -19.25 6.34 -3.60
CA VAL A 4 -19.62 7.59 -4.28
C VAL A 4 -18.41 8.53 -4.35
N GLY A 5 -17.64 8.65 -3.27
CA GLY A 5 -16.40 9.44 -3.27
C GLY A 5 -15.37 8.95 -4.30
N LEU A 6 -15.19 7.64 -4.42
CA LEU A 6 -14.29 7.03 -5.41
C LEU A 6 -14.77 7.26 -6.85
N VAL A 7 -16.08 7.20 -7.10
CA VAL A 7 -16.67 7.53 -8.40
C VAL A 7 -16.48 9.01 -8.73
N VAL A 8 -16.66 9.92 -7.78
CA VAL A 8 -16.39 11.35 -8.01
C VAL A 8 -14.91 11.60 -8.32
N LEU A 9 -13.99 10.94 -7.60
CA LEU A 9 -12.56 11.03 -7.86
C LEU A 9 -12.15 10.46 -9.22
N SER A 10 -12.85 9.46 -9.75
CA SER A 10 -12.55 8.87 -11.06
C SER A 10 -12.70 9.89 -12.20
N VAL A 11 -13.55 10.90 -12.02
CA VAL A 11 -13.86 11.95 -13.00
C VAL A 11 -12.85 13.11 -12.97
N TRP A 12 -12.03 13.23 -11.92
CA TRP A 12 -11.09 14.34 -11.75
C TRP A 12 -10.13 14.58 -12.95
N PRO A 13 -9.52 13.56 -13.57
CA PRO A 13 -8.63 13.77 -14.73
C PRO A 13 -9.33 14.38 -15.95
N PHE A 14 -10.65 14.17 -16.09
CA PHE A 14 -11.45 14.76 -17.16
C PHE A 14 -11.75 16.24 -16.87
N LEU A 15 -12.10 16.57 -15.63
CA LEU A 15 -12.38 17.95 -15.20
C LEU A 15 -11.14 18.86 -15.26
N SER A 16 -9.96 18.29 -15.01
CA SER A 16 -8.70 19.01 -14.98
C SER A 16 -8.04 19.17 -16.36
N GLY A 17 -8.65 18.64 -17.44
CA GLY A 17 -8.08 18.66 -18.79
C GLY A 17 -6.83 17.80 -18.96
N LEU A 18 -6.49 16.97 -17.97
CA LEU A 18 -5.36 16.03 -18.05
C LEU A 18 -5.61 14.88 -19.01
N PHE A 19 -6.87 14.56 -19.29
CA PHE A 19 -7.25 13.53 -20.24
C PHE A 19 -6.63 13.75 -21.62
N ASP A 20 -6.63 14.98 -22.13
CA ASP A 20 -6.10 15.27 -23.47
C ASP A 20 -4.59 15.08 -23.57
N LYS A 21 -3.86 15.30 -22.47
CA LYS A 21 -2.40 15.17 -22.40
C LYS A 21 -1.96 13.72 -22.14
N ALA A 22 -2.68 13.00 -21.27
CA ALA A 22 -2.27 11.68 -20.79
C ALA A 22 -3.43 10.66 -20.77
N LYS A 23 -4.06 10.42 -21.92
CA LYS A 23 -5.23 9.53 -22.10
C LYS A 23 -5.11 8.18 -21.39
N PHE A 24 -3.99 7.48 -21.59
CA PHE A 24 -3.78 6.14 -21.01
C PHE A 24 -3.71 6.17 -19.48
N ARG A 25 -3.00 7.14 -18.90
CA ARG A 25 -2.86 7.26 -17.43
C ARG A 25 -4.19 7.67 -16.80
N SER A 26 -4.88 8.62 -17.42
CA SER A 26 -6.21 9.08 -17.01
C SER A 26 -7.24 7.95 -17.03
N LEU A 27 -7.25 7.12 -18.07
CA LEU A 27 -8.13 5.96 -18.14
C LEU A 27 -7.78 4.93 -17.05
N SER A 28 -6.48 4.67 -16.84
CA SER A 28 -6.02 3.77 -15.79
C SER A 28 -6.44 4.22 -14.39
N TRP A 29 -6.46 5.54 -14.14
CA TRP A 29 -6.96 6.11 -12.88
C TRP A 29 -8.46 5.89 -12.71
N CYS A 30 -9.24 6.19 -13.76
CA CYS A 30 -10.67 5.98 -13.73
C CYS A 30 -11.01 4.51 -13.43
N VAL A 31 -10.37 3.58 -14.14
CA VAL A 31 -10.52 2.13 -13.90
C VAL A 31 -10.10 1.75 -12.48
N GLY A 32 -8.95 2.24 -11.99
CA GLY A 32 -8.48 1.95 -10.63
C GLY A 32 -9.45 2.44 -9.54
N CYS A 33 -9.98 3.65 -9.68
CA CYS A 33 -10.98 4.20 -8.77
C CYS A 33 -12.29 3.40 -8.80
N LEU A 34 -12.77 3.00 -9.99
CA LEU A 34 -13.98 2.19 -10.13
C LEU A 34 -13.80 0.78 -9.54
N CYS A 35 -12.63 0.17 -9.76
CA CYS A 35 -12.29 -1.12 -9.14
C CYS A 35 -12.28 -1.02 -7.60
N LEU A 36 -11.68 0.03 -7.03
CA LEU A 36 -11.74 0.25 -5.58
C LEU A 36 -13.16 0.53 -5.08
N ALA A 37 -14.00 1.20 -5.88
CA ALA A 37 -15.36 1.54 -5.49
C ALA A 37 -16.26 0.31 -5.29
N ALA A 38 -15.90 -0.83 -5.89
CA ALA A 38 -16.60 -2.10 -5.73
C ALA A 38 -16.37 -2.75 -4.36
N PHE A 39 -15.21 -2.54 -3.72
CA PHE A 39 -14.87 -3.23 -2.46
C PHE A 39 -15.79 -2.86 -1.28
N PRO A 40 -16.14 -1.59 -1.04
CA PRO A 40 -17.12 -1.24 -0.01
C PRO A 40 -18.52 -1.83 -0.23
N LEU A 41 -18.83 -2.30 -1.44
CA LEU A 41 -20.10 -2.94 -1.79
C LEU A 41 -20.05 -4.47 -1.67
N MET A 42 -18.85 -5.06 -1.55
CA MET A 42 -18.71 -6.50 -1.42
C MET A 42 -19.27 -6.98 -0.06
N PRO A 43 -19.81 -8.21 -0.01
CA PRO A 43 -20.32 -8.78 1.23
C PRO A 43 -19.20 -8.88 2.28
N VAL A 44 -19.60 -8.76 3.54
CA VAL A 44 -18.71 -8.88 4.71
C VAL A 44 -17.94 -10.20 4.65
N VAL A 45 -16.63 -10.11 4.82
CA VAL A 45 -15.70 -11.24 4.74
C VAL A 45 -15.98 -12.22 5.89
N GLY A 46 -15.77 -13.52 5.64
CA GLY A 46 -15.84 -14.55 6.68
C GLY A 46 -17.04 -15.50 6.62
N ARG A 47 -17.90 -15.42 5.59
CA ARG A 47 -18.95 -16.44 5.40
C ARG A 47 -18.42 -17.74 4.80
N GLU A 48 -17.58 -17.65 3.76
CA GLU A 48 -16.95 -18.82 3.13
C GLU A 48 -15.55 -18.47 2.60
N PRO A 49 -14.52 -19.30 2.87
CA PRO A 49 -13.18 -19.08 2.33
C PRO A 49 -13.17 -19.33 0.81
N ASN A 50 -12.74 -18.34 0.03
CA ASN A 50 -12.62 -18.46 -1.42
C ASN A 50 -11.15 -18.35 -1.84
N ILE A 51 -10.47 -19.49 -1.82
CA ILE A 51 -9.04 -19.61 -2.13
C ILE A 51 -8.76 -19.20 -3.59
N HIS A 52 -9.71 -19.40 -4.52
CA HIS A 52 -9.53 -19.00 -5.91
C HIS A 52 -9.32 -17.49 -6.07
N LEU A 53 -10.04 -16.66 -5.31
CA LEU A 53 -9.84 -15.21 -5.33
C LEU A 53 -8.47 -14.80 -4.78
N VAL A 54 -8.01 -15.48 -3.72
CA VAL A 54 -6.67 -15.26 -3.16
C VAL A 54 -5.58 -15.64 -4.18
N THR A 55 -5.72 -16.78 -4.85
CA THR A 55 -4.78 -17.18 -5.92
C THR A 55 -4.81 -16.21 -7.10
N CYS A 56 -5.99 -15.72 -7.50
CA CYS A 56 -6.13 -14.72 -8.54
C CYS A 56 -5.43 -13.40 -8.17
N ALA A 57 -5.58 -12.94 -6.93
CA ALA A 57 -4.86 -11.77 -6.42
C ALA A 57 -3.34 -11.96 -6.48
N GLY A 58 -2.85 -13.14 -6.08
CA GLY A 58 -1.45 -13.54 -6.23
C GLY A 58 -0.99 -13.45 -7.70
N LEU A 59 -1.68 -14.12 -8.62
CA LEU A 59 -1.36 -14.08 -10.05
C LEU A 59 -1.36 -12.66 -10.64
N LEU A 60 -2.30 -11.81 -10.22
CA LEU A 60 -2.37 -10.41 -10.64
C LEU A 60 -1.15 -9.60 -10.17
N THR A 61 -0.72 -9.79 -8.92
CA THR A 61 0.48 -9.11 -8.40
C THR A 61 1.76 -9.53 -9.13
N LEU A 62 1.84 -10.82 -9.49
CA LEU A 62 2.95 -11.37 -10.24
C LEU A 62 2.98 -10.83 -11.66
N PHE A 63 1.83 -10.83 -12.33
CA PHE A 63 1.71 -10.31 -13.69
C PHE A 63 2.08 -8.82 -13.75
N THR A 64 1.53 -8.01 -12.85
CA THR A 64 1.81 -6.56 -12.79
C THR A 64 3.29 -6.28 -12.50
N SER A 65 3.91 -7.00 -11.57
CA SER A 65 5.34 -6.87 -11.26
C SER A 65 6.23 -7.28 -12.45
N ALA A 66 5.90 -8.37 -13.15
CA ALA A 66 6.63 -8.83 -14.33
C ALA A 66 6.52 -7.85 -15.49
N CYS A 67 5.32 -7.32 -15.77
CA CYS A 67 5.09 -6.29 -16.78
C CYS A 67 5.90 -5.02 -16.47
N TYR A 68 5.96 -4.61 -15.21
CA TYR A 68 6.74 -3.46 -14.79
C TYR A 68 8.25 -3.69 -15.00
N LEU A 69 8.79 -4.83 -14.56
CA LEU A 69 10.20 -5.17 -14.74
C LEU A 69 10.57 -5.26 -16.23
N TRP A 70 9.70 -5.83 -17.05
CA TRP A 70 9.87 -5.91 -18.51
C TRP A 70 9.92 -4.52 -19.15
N SER A 71 8.98 -3.64 -18.79
CA SER A 71 8.92 -2.25 -19.28
C SER A 71 10.15 -1.45 -18.83
N SER A 72 10.56 -1.60 -17.58
CA SER A 72 11.74 -0.95 -17.01
C SER A 72 13.02 -1.40 -17.73
N ARG A 73 13.17 -2.71 -18.00
CA ARG A 73 14.29 -3.27 -18.78
C ARG A 73 14.45 -2.60 -20.14
N ARG A 74 13.33 -2.25 -20.79
CA ARG A 74 13.32 -1.62 -22.12
C ARG A 74 13.64 -0.12 -22.10
N ARG A 75 13.37 0.59 -20.98
CA ARG A 75 13.52 2.06 -20.89
C ARG A 75 14.85 2.54 -20.29
N THR A 76 15.53 1.76 -19.46
CA THR A 76 16.79 2.22 -18.83
C THR A 76 17.96 2.24 -19.82
N THR A 77 18.42 3.45 -20.16
CA THR A 77 19.64 3.77 -20.93
C THR A 77 20.88 3.83 -20.01
N LEU A 78 21.10 2.79 -19.20
CA LEU A 78 22.29 2.69 -18.35
C LEU A 78 23.39 1.84 -19.03
N HIS A 79 24.65 2.17 -18.73
CA HIS A 79 25.86 1.49 -19.20
C HIS A 79 25.80 -0.02 -18.90
N LEU A 80 26.23 -0.85 -19.86
CA LEU A 80 25.95 -2.30 -19.94
C LEU A 80 26.37 -3.10 -18.69
N SER A 81 27.47 -2.74 -18.03
CA SER A 81 28.03 -3.50 -16.88
C SER A 81 27.27 -3.26 -15.57
N ASP A 82 26.99 -2.00 -15.21
CA ASP A 82 26.17 -1.66 -14.03
C ASP A 82 24.72 -2.07 -14.20
N ARG A 83 24.22 -2.05 -15.45
CA ARG A 83 22.87 -2.52 -15.81
C ARG A 83 22.69 -4.00 -15.47
N GLN A 84 23.73 -4.81 -15.63
CA GLN A 84 23.64 -6.27 -15.48
C GLN A 84 23.68 -6.69 -14.01
N GLN A 85 24.54 -6.08 -13.17
CA GLN A 85 24.56 -6.34 -11.72
C GLN A 85 23.33 -5.77 -11.00
N PHE A 86 22.86 -4.58 -11.39
CA PHE A 86 21.65 -3.97 -10.84
C PHE A 86 20.39 -4.75 -11.19
N PHE A 87 20.22 -5.19 -12.45
CA PHE A 87 19.08 -6.02 -12.83
C PHE A 87 19.17 -7.43 -12.26
N THR A 88 20.35 -8.07 -12.23
CA THR A 88 20.44 -9.45 -11.73
C THR A 88 20.15 -9.53 -10.24
N GLN A 89 20.67 -8.63 -9.40
CA GLN A 89 20.38 -8.65 -7.97
C GLN A 89 18.93 -8.27 -7.65
N VAL A 90 18.39 -7.23 -8.30
CA VAL A 90 17.02 -6.77 -8.06
C VAL A 90 16.00 -7.75 -8.64
N ALA A 91 16.24 -8.30 -9.83
CA ALA A 91 15.39 -9.32 -10.43
C ALA A 91 15.50 -10.65 -9.69
N LEU A 92 16.67 -11.08 -9.19
CA LEU A 92 16.77 -12.31 -8.38
C LEU A 92 16.01 -12.16 -7.05
N ILE A 93 16.10 -11.02 -6.37
CA ILE A 93 15.36 -10.79 -5.12
C ILE A 93 13.85 -10.68 -5.39
N HIS A 94 13.44 -9.99 -6.47
CA HIS A 94 12.01 -9.90 -6.85
C HIS A 94 11.46 -11.22 -7.38
N ILE A 95 12.23 -12.00 -8.15
CA ILE A 95 11.84 -13.32 -8.65
C ILE A 95 11.78 -14.32 -7.50
N MET A 96 12.74 -14.30 -6.57
CA MET A 96 12.72 -15.15 -5.38
C MET A 96 11.53 -14.79 -4.48
N LEU A 97 11.24 -13.50 -4.28
CA LEU A 97 10.06 -13.05 -3.53
C LEU A 97 8.75 -13.41 -4.26
N CYS A 98 8.67 -13.24 -5.58
CA CYS A 98 7.53 -13.62 -6.41
C CYS A 98 7.30 -15.13 -6.40
N VAL A 99 8.35 -15.96 -6.54
CA VAL A 99 8.26 -17.43 -6.46
C VAL A 99 7.84 -17.87 -5.06
N CYS A 100 8.35 -17.20 -4.01
CA CYS A 100 7.88 -17.41 -2.65
C CYS A 100 6.38 -17.09 -2.56
N VAL A 101 5.93 -15.91 -3.03
CA VAL A 101 4.52 -15.52 -3.06
C VAL A 101 3.65 -16.48 -3.88
N CYS A 102 4.09 -16.98 -5.03
CA CYS A 102 3.40 -17.99 -5.83
C CYS A 102 3.17 -19.28 -5.02
N VAL A 103 4.24 -19.82 -4.44
CA VAL A 103 4.22 -21.07 -3.69
C VAL A 103 3.41 -20.89 -2.41
N LEU A 104 3.53 -19.74 -1.74
CA LEU A 104 2.79 -19.44 -0.52
C LEU A 104 1.30 -19.21 -0.76
N CYS A 105 0.91 -18.43 -1.76
CA CYS A 105 -0.51 -18.06 -1.96
C CYS A 105 -1.35 -19.19 -2.56
N ALA A 106 -0.73 -20.10 -3.34
CA ALA A 106 -1.44 -21.21 -3.96
C ALA A 106 -1.35 -22.53 -3.17
N TYR A 107 -0.24 -22.77 -2.46
CA TYR A 107 0.03 -24.06 -1.80
C TYR A 107 -0.23 -24.01 -0.30
N VAL A 108 0.11 -22.93 0.41
CA VAL A 108 0.00 -22.89 1.88
C VAL A 108 -1.46 -22.84 2.35
N PRO A 109 -2.34 -21.92 1.89
CA PRO A 109 -3.75 -21.93 2.26
C PRO A 109 -4.50 -23.19 1.83
N SER A 110 -4.21 -23.71 0.63
CA SER A 110 -4.88 -24.92 0.10
C SER A 110 -4.46 -26.18 0.86
N LEU A 111 -3.16 -26.35 1.13
CA LEU A 111 -2.67 -27.45 1.97
C LEU A 111 -3.11 -27.31 3.42
N THR A 112 -3.11 -26.10 3.98
CA THR A 112 -3.53 -25.87 5.36
C THR A 112 -5.00 -26.19 5.50
N HIS A 113 -5.83 -25.76 4.54
CA HIS A 113 -7.24 -26.12 4.50
C HIS A 113 -7.44 -27.64 4.35
N SER A 114 -6.73 -28.29 3.43
CA SER A 114 -6.82 -29.75 3.24
C SER A 114 -6.32 -30.55 4.46
N SER A 115 -5.25 -30.10 5.11
CA SER A 115 -4.65 -30.78 6.26
C SER A 115 -5.50 -30.60 7.52
N LEU A 116 -6.12 -29.42 7.69
CA LEU A 116 -7.11 -29.16 8.73
C LEU A 116 -8.38 -29.99 8.52
N GLN A 117 -8.86 -30.12 7.27
CA GLN A 117 -9.96 -31.02 6.93
C GLN A 117 -9.63 -32.49 7.26
N GLN A 118 -8.39 -32.90 7.05
CA GLN A 118 -7.89 -34.24 7.38
C GLN A 118 -7.49 -34.41 8.86
N LYS A 119 -7.68 -33.38 9.71
CA LYS A 119 -7.31 -33.34 11.13
C LYS A 119 -5.84 -33.66 11.42
N GLN A 120 -4.95 -33.46 10.45
CA GLN A 120 -3.51 -33.74 10.58
C GLN A 120 -2.75 -32.60 11.29
N GLY A 121 -3.43 -31.52 11.68
CA GLY A 121 -2.84 -30.35 12.30
C GLY A 121 -2.17 -29.42 11.28
N LEU A 122 -1.41 -28.43 11.77
CA LEU A 122 -0.68 -27.52 10.90
C LEU A 122 0.71 -28.10 10.60
N PRO A 123 1.07 -28.36 9.33
CA PRO A 123 2.42 -28.81 9.00
C PRO A 123 3.46 -27.74 9.35
N LEU A 124 4.52 -28.15 10.06
CA LEU A 124 5.61 -27.26 10.50
C LEU A 124 6.25 -26.47 9.35
N PHE A 125 6.32 -27.07 8.16
CA PHE A 125 6.86 -26.41 6.97
C PHE A 125 6.07 -25.15 6.59
N ASN A 126 4.73 -25.22 6.63
CA ASN A 126 3.87 -24.08 6.36
C ASN A 126 4.03 -22.97 7.40
N GLN A 127 4.24 -23.36 8.66
CA GLN A 127 4.49 -22.42 9.75
C GLN A 127 5.82 -21.68 9.55
N ILE A 128 6.91 -22.40 9.30
CA ILE A 128 8.24 -21.82 9.05
C ILE A 128 8.16 -20.83 7.88
N ILE A 129 7.51 -21.23 6.80
CA ILE A 129 7.30 -20.41 5.62
C ILE A 129 6.52 -19.13 5.95
N SER A 130 5.41 -19.24 6.69
CA SER A 130 4.55 -18.10 7.01
C SER A 130 5.28 -17.07 7.87
N TRP A 131 5.96 -17.52 8.92
CA TRP A 131 6.77 -16.65 9.79
C TRP A 131 7.96 -16.01 9.06
N THR A 132 8.64 -16.77 8.20
CA THR A 132 9.75 -16.26 7.39
C THR A 132 9.26 -15.19 6.41
N THR A 133 8.08 -15.35 5.84
CA THR A 133 7.50 -14.34 4.93
C THR A 133 7.08 -13.08 5.68
N LEU A 134 6.52 -13.21 6.89
CA LEU A 134 6.26 -12.05 7.73
C LEU A 134 7.54 -11.27 8.07
N ALA A 135 8.60 -11.95 8.51
CA ALA A 135 9.88 -11.32 8.82
C ALA A 135 10.54 -10.69 7.59
N SER A 136 10.52 -11.39 6.45
CA SER A 136 11.12 -10.89 5.21
C SER A 136 10.39 -9.67 4.66
N SER A 137 9.09 -9.50 4.96
CA SER A 137 8.32 -8.34 4.49
C SER A 137 8.87 -6.99 4.96
N MET A 138 9.54 -6.95 6.11
CA MET A 138 10.19 -5.75 6.64
C MET A 138 11.64 -5.60 6.17
N LEU A 139 12.36 -6.72 6.06
CA LEU A 139 13.78 -6.73 5.74
C LEU A 139 14.05 -6.54 4.24
N VAL A 140 13.26 -7.16 3.37
CA VAL A 140 13.46 -7.12 1.91
C VAL A 140 13.36 -5.71 1.34
N PRO A 141 12.36 -4.89 1.74
CA PRO A 141 12.35 -3.48 1.38
C PRO A 141 13.66 -2.80 1.70
N LEU A 142 14.16 -2.90 2.93
CA LEU A 142 15.37 -2.23 3.43
C LEU A 142 16.67 -2.61 2.69
N LEU A 143 16.73 -3.81 2.13
CA LEU A 143 17.89 -4.29 1.34
C LEU A 143 17.89 -3.79 -0.11
N SER A 144 16.73 -3.33 -0.61
CA SER A 144 16.57 -2.83 -1.97
C SER A 144 17.25 -1.47 -2.20
N SER A 145 17.37 -1.05 -3.47
CA SER A 145 17.91 0.28 -3.81
C SER A 145 16.99 1.41 -3.34
N THR A 146 17.54 2.57 -3.00
CA THR A 146 16.79 3.78 -2.62
C THR A 146 16.11 4.52 -3.77
N ARG A 147 16.25 4.05 -5.02
CA ARG A 147 15.54 4.60 -6.19
C ARG A 147 14.03 4.50 -6.00
N LEU A 148 13.30 5.59 -6.25
CA LEU A 148 11.88 5.73 -5.90
C LEU A 148 11.04 4.51 -6.30
N PHE A 149 10.95 4.21 -7.60
CA PHE A 149 10.08 3.15 -8.07
C PHE A 149 10.53 1.74 -7.65
N HIS A 150 11.84 1.50 -7.53
CA HIS A 150 12.36 0.20 -7.13
C HIS A 150 12.06 -0.08 -5.65
N ARG A 151 12.27 0.93 -4.80
CA ARG A 151 11.93 0.86 -3.38
C ARG A 151 10.43 0.66 -3.19
N LEU A 152 9.61 1.45 -3.89
CA LEU A 152 8.16 1.39 -3.78
C LEU A 152 7.59 0.04 -4.24
N LEU A 153 8.07 -0.49 -5.38
CA LEU A 153 7.70 -1.82 -5.85
C LEU A 153 8.10 -2.91 -4.86
N SER A 154 9.31 -2.84 -4.28
CA SER A 154 9.78 -3.78 -3.27
C SER A 154 8.89 -3.75 -2.02
N ILE A 155 8.54 -2.56 -1.52
CA ILE A 155 7.60 -2.37 -0.40
C ILE A 155 6.24 -2.96 -0.74
N PHE A 156 5.66 -2.62 -1.88
CA PHE A 156 4.31 -3.09 -2.23
C PHE A 156 4.25 -4.60 -2.42
N LEU A 157 5.24 -5.19 -3.09
CA LEU A 157 5.27 -6.63 -3.33
C LEU A 157 5.44 -7.42 -2.02
N SER A 158 6.33 -6.95 -1.14
CA SER A 158 6.59 -7.60 0.16
C SER A 158 5.44 -7.47 1.16
N LEU A 159 4.73 -6.33 1.18
CA LEU A 159 3.54 -6.15 2.01
C LEU A 159 2.32 -6.90 1.44
N THR A 160 2.19 -6.94 0.11
CA THR A 160 1.10 -7.70 -0.52
C THR A 160 1.26 -9.20 -0.27
N ALA A 161 2.50 -9.71 -0.28
CA ALA A 161 2.79 -11.09 0.09
C ALA A 161 2.25 -11.49 1.47
N THR A 162 2.49 -10.65 2.48
CA THR A 162 2.02 -10.91 3.84
C THR A 162 0.52 -10.72 3.99
N TYR A 163 -0.06 -9.75 3.29
CA TYR A 163 -1.50 -9.57 3.26
C TYR A 163 -2.23 -10.78 2.66
N LEU A 164 -1.71 -11.35 1.56
CA LEU A 164 -2.29 -12.53 0.92
C LEU A 164 -2.28 -13.76 1.83
N LEU A 165 -1.23 -13.96 2.63
CA LEU A 165 -1.18 -15.03 3.64
C LEU A 165 -2.24 -14.89 4.74
N LEU A 166 -2.56 -13.65 5.08
CA LEU A 166 -3.55 -13.30 6.11
C LEU A 166 -4.95 -13.10 5.52
N SER A 167 -5.19 -13.51 4.27
CA SER A 167 -6.47 -13.33 3.58
C SER A 167 -7.09 -14.66 3.18
N THR A 168 -8.39 -14.81 3.42
CA THR A 168 -9.15 -16.03 3.10
C THR A 168 -10.23 -15.80 2.03
N GLY A 169 -10.43 -14.57 1.57
CA GLY A 169 -11.50 -14.21 0.65
C GLY A 169 -11.19 -13.07 -0.32
N SER A 170 -12.23 -12.37 -0.74
CA SER A 170 -12.17 -11.29 -1.76
C SER A 170 -11.30 -10.09 -1.36
N GLU A 171 -11.12 -9.87 -0.06
CA GLU A 171 -10.22 -8.84 0.49
C GLU A 171 -8.78 -8.95 -0.02
N ALA A 172 -8.34 -10.15 -0.44
CA ALA A 172 -7.01 -10.39 -1.00
C ALA A 172 -6.72 -9.54 -2.25
N LEU A 173 -7.76 -9.18 -3.02
CA LEU A 173 -7.64 -8.36 -4.22
C LEU A 173 -7.46 -6.86 -3.90
N PHE A 174 -7.73 -6.43 -2.67
CA PHE A 174 -7.72 -5.02 -2.31
C PHE A 174 -6.32 -4.37 -2.37
N PRO A 175 -5.26 -4.89 -1.71
CA PRO A 175 -3.92 -4.30 -1.81
C PRO A 175 -3.33 -4.26 -3.23
N PRO A 176 -3.48 -5.29 -4.08
CA PRO A 176 -3.07 -5.23 -5.48
C PRO A 176 -3.74 -4.08 -6.26
N VAL A 177 -5.06 -3.90 -6.10
CA VAL A 177 -5.80 -2.83 -6.78
C VAL A 177 -5.42 -1.46 -6.19
N LEU A 178 -5.25 -1.36 -4.87
CA LEU A 178 -4.80 -0.14 -4.20
C LEU A 178 -3.41 0.27 -4.66
N SER A 179 -2.44 -0.66 -4.70
CA SER A 179 -1.08 -0.39 -5.15
C SER A 179 -1.03 0.03 -6.63
N TRP A 180 -1.86 -0.58 -7.48
CA TRP A 180 -2.04 -0.12 -8.87
C TRP A 180 -2.50 1.34 -8.91
N LEU A 181 -3.55 1.69 -8.17
CA LEU A 181 -4.07 3.06 -8.14
C LEU A 181 -3.02 4.05 -7.60
N MET A 182 -2.27 3.66 -6.57
CA MET A 182 -1.18 4.47 -6.02
C MET A 182 -0.06 4.74 -7.05
N PHE A 183 0.33 3.73 -7.84
CA PHE A 183 1.28 3.94 -8.94
C PHE A 183 0.73 4.87 -10.02
N VAL A 184 -0.54 4.72 -10.37
CA VAL A 184 -1.19 5.62 -11.34
C VAL A 184 -1.26 7.04 -10.79
N TRP A 185 -1.53 7.21 -9.49
CA TRP A 185 -1.55 8.50 -8.82
C TRP A 185 -0.22 9.25 -8.96
N ILE A 186 0.90 8.59 -8.62
CA ILE A 186 2.24 9.16 -8.79
C ILE A 186 2.46 9.59 -10.24
N ASN A 187 2.10 8.74 -11.20
CA ASN A 187 2.32 9.01 -12.62
C ASN A 187 1.44 10.14 -13.18
N ILE A 188 0.22 10.32 -12.68
CA ILE A 188 -0.67 11.43 -13.07
C ILE A 188 -0.21 12.73 -12.45
N GLU A 189 0.19 12.74 -11.18
CA GLU A 189 0.69 13.95 -10.52
C GLU A 189 1.94 14.49 -11.21
N GLN A 190 2.77 13.60 -11.74
CA GLN A 190 3.95 13.97 -12.52
C GLN A 190 3.60 14.62 -13.86
N GLU A 191 2.63 14.06 -14.60
CA GLU A 191 2.11 14.67 -15.83
C GLU A 191 1.44 16.02 -15.54
N ALA A 192 0.74 16.16 -14.41
CA ALA A 192 0.15 17.41 -13.98
C ALA A 192 1.21 18.49 -13.74
N MET A 193 2.34 18.13 -13.14
CA MET A 193 3.46 19.04 -12.90
C MET A 193 4.14 19.48 -14.21
N LEU A 194 4.34 18.53 -15.14
CA LEU A 194 4.88 18.82 -16.48
C LEU A 194 3.95 19.76 -17.26
N ALA A 195 2.64 19.53 -17.17
CA ALA A 195 1.62 20.35 -17.81
C ALA A 195 1.59 21.81 -17.32
N GLN A 196 2.08 22.08 -16.11
CA GLN A 196 2.19 23.42 -15.51
C GLN A 196 3.50 24.15 -15.86
N GLY A 197 4.34 23.59 -16.75
CA GLY A 197 5.54 24.28 -17.24
C GLY A 197 6.68 24.40 -16.22
N VAL A 198 6.66 23.60 -15.14
CA VAL A 198 7.80 23.50 -14.22
C VAL A 198 8.94 22.81 -14.96
N SER A 199 9.86 23.63 -15.48
CA SER A 199 11.03 23.24 -16.25
C SER A 199 11.97 22.37 -15.40
N GLY A 200 11.82 21.06 -15.53
CA GLY A 200 12.65 20.09 -14.86
C GLY A 200 12.16 18.69 -15.19
N ARG A 201 12.54 18.18 -16.36
CA ARG A 201 12.34 16.77 -16.71
C ARG A 201 13.30 15.92 -15.87
N GLN A 202 13.06 15.87 -14.56
CA GLN A 202 13.73 14.93 -13.68
C GLN A 202 12.92 13.64 -13.80
N GLU A 203 13.42 12.70 -14.61
CA GLU A 203 12.76 11.41 -14.75
C GLU A 203 12.66 10.76 -13.37
N LEU A 204 11.46 10.38 -12.92
CA LEU A 204 11.26 9.74 -11.60
C LEU A 204 12.17 8.53 -11.34
N ALA A 205 12.71 7.92 -12.40
CA ALA A 205 13.67 6.82 -12.33
C ALA A 205 15.05 7.23 -11.76
N THR A 206 15.39 8.52 -11.77
CA THR A 206 16.67 9.05 -11.27
C THR A 206 16.57 9.67 -9.88
N ILE A 207 15.36 9.79 -9.33
CA ILE A 207 15.16 10.33 -7.98
C ILE A 207 15.43 9.23 -6.96
N ASP A 208 16.23 9.56 -5.94
CA ASP A 208 16.55 8.69 -4.81
C ASP A 208 15.90 9.21 -3.54
N PHE A 209 15.27 8.33 -2.75
CA PHE A 209 14.70 8.66 -1.43
C PHE A 209 15.76 9.15 -0.42
N SER A 210 17.00 8.71 -0.58
CA SER A 210 18.12 9.07 0.30
C SER A 210 18.83 10.37 -0.08
N ALA A 211 18.49 10.96 -1.24
CA ALA A 211 19.06 12.25 -1.61
C ALA A 211 18.44 13.31 -0.70
N ASN A 212 19.28 13.99 0.10
CA ASN A 212 18.81 15.12 0.89
C ASN A 212 18.17 16.16 -0.04
N ILE A 213 16.91 16.49 0.22
CA ILE A 213 16.22 17.58 -0.47
C ILE A 213 16.98 18.86 -0.14
N ASP A 214 17.68 19.43 -1.12
CA ASP A 214 18.35 20.72 -0.94
C ASP A 214 17.30 21.75 -0.50
N ILE A 215 17.54 22.42 0.63
CA ILE A 215 16.64 23.44 1.18
C ILE A 215 16.35 24.54 0.15
N THR A 216 17.30 24.80 -0.75
CA THR A 216 17.20 25.77 -1.85
C THR A 216 16.26 25.34 -3.00
N LYS A 217 15.89 24.06 -3.07
CA LYS A 217 14.98 23.50 -4.09
C LYS A 217 13.54 23.33 -3.60
N ILE A 218 13.25 23.68 -2.33
CA ILE A 218 11.90 23.54 -1.76
C ILE A 218 10.95 24.52 -2.46
N ARG A 219 9.90 23.98 -3.06
CA ARG A 219 8.86 24.76 -3.74
C ARG A 219 7.87 25.35 -2.73
N GLN A 220 7.34 26.54 -3.02
CA GLN A 220 6.21 27.12 -2.30
C GLN A 220 4.92 26.29 -2.45
N LEU A 221 4.05 26.36 -1.44
CA LEU A 221 2.76 25.68 -1.38
C LEU A 221 1.80 26.22 -2.45
N LYS A 222 1.15 25.32 -3.18
CA LYS A 222 0.10 25.64 -4.16
C LYS A 222 -1.22 24.98 -3.77
N LEU A 223 -2.32 25.41 -4.37
CA LEU A 223 -3.64 24.78 -4.19
C LEU A 223 -3.65 23.30 -4.59
N ASP A 224 -2.81 22.90 -5.54
CA ASP A 224 -2.62 21.49 -5.91
C ASP A 224 -2.14 20.63 -4.72
N ASP A 225 -1.42 21.23 -3.77
CA ASP A 225 -0.91 20.53 -2.59
C ASP A 225 -2.02 20.24 -1.59
N ILE A 226 -3.02 21.13 -1.49
CA ILE A 226 -4.26 20.87 -0.73
C ILE A 226 -5.02 19.70 -1.35
N ARG A 227 -5.15 19.66 -2.69
CA ARG A 227 -5.77 18.51 -3.40
C ARG A 227 -5.05 17.21 -3.10
N ARG A 228 -3.72 17.20 -3.16
CA ARG A 228 -2.90 16.00 -2.88
C ARG A 228 -3.09 15.51 -1.46
N SER A 229 -3.10 16.41 -0.48
CA SER A 229 -3.38 16.06 0.92
C SER A 229 -4.81 15.55 1.12
N TYR A 230 -5.79 16.12 0.41
CA TYR A 230 -7.16 15.60 0.43
C TYR A 230 -7.26 14.18 -0.17
N PHE A 231 -6.63 13.93 -1.32
CA PHE A 231 -6.57 12.58 -1.92
C PHE A 231 -5.89 11.59 -0.98
N PHE A 232 -4.80 12.01 -0.33
CA PHE A 232 -4.13 11.22 0.68
C PHE A 232 -5.07 10.81 1.82
N VAL A 233 -5.72 11.77 2.49
CA VAL A 233 -6.66 11.50 3.59
C VAL A 233 -7.80 10.59 3.12
N PHE A 234 -8.34 10.85 1.93
CA PHE A 234 -9.39 10.02 1.34
C PHE A 234 -8.94 8.57 1.10
N PHE A 235 -7.73 8.36 0.57
CA PHE A 235 -7.18 7.02 0.37
C PHE A 235 -6.86 6.30 1.67
N ILE A 236 -6.46 7.01 2.72
CA ILE A 236 -6.30 6.44 4.07
C ILE A 236 -7.64 5.94 4.63
N ILE A 237 -8.69 6.74 4.52
CA ILE A 237 -10.04 6.34 4.95
C ILE A 237 -10.51 5.14 4.12
N THR A 238 -10.26 5.16 2.80
CA THR A 238 -10.56 4.04 1.90
C THR A 238 -9.75 2.80 2.27
N ALA A 239 -8.49 2.94 2.68
CA ALA A 239 -7.65 1.83 3.11
C ALA A 239 -8.17 1.17 4.40
N PHE A 240 -8.73 1.97 5.33
CA PHE A 240 -9.31 1.46 6.57
C PHE A 240 -10.67 0.79 6.39
N PHE A 241 -11.59 1.46 5.69
CA PHE A 241 -12.98 1.01 5.56
C PHE A 241 -13.25 0.21 4.28
N GLY A 242 -12.35 0.23 3.31
CA GLY A 242 -12.57 -0.30 1.96
C GLY A 242 -12.83 -1.80 1.92
N THR A 243 -12.23 -2.56 2.83
CA THR A 243 -12.47 -4.00 2.94
C THR A 243 -13.69 -4.35 3.80
N GLY A 244 -14.36 -3.35 4.39
CA GLY A 244 -15.61 -3.47 5.17
C GLY A 244 -15.51 -4.26 6.49
N ASN A 245 -14.46 -5.09 6.63
CA ASN A 245 -14.36 -6.11 7.66
C ASN A 245 -13.54 -5.68 8.89
N ILE A 246 -12.95 -4.48 8.84
CA ILE A 246 -11.99 -3.99 9.85
C ILE A 246 -12.68 -3.18 10.94
N ALA A 247 -13.85 -2.58 10.66
CA ALA A 247 -14.56 -1.71 11.59
C ALA A 247 -15.19 -2.45 12.78
N SER A 248 -15.47 -3.76 12.65
CA SER A 248 -15.93 -4.60 13.75
C SER A 248 -14.94 -5.72 14.03
N ILE A 249 -14.30 -5.71 15.20
CA ILE A 249 -13.41 -6.79 15.66
C ILE A 249 -14.10 -8.18 15.58
N ASN A 250 -15.43 -8.19 15.67
CA ASN A 250 -16.26 -9.39 15.61
C ASN A 250 -16.35 -10.05 14.22
N SER A 251 -15.93 -9.38 13.15
CA SER A 251 -15.95 -9.94 11.79
C SER A 251 -14.59 -10.53 11.37
N PHE A 252 -13.60 -10.54 12.26
CA PHE A 252 -12.32 -11.19 11.99
C PHE A 252 -12.45 -12.71 12.08
N ASP A 253 -12.26 -13.37 10.95
CA ASP A 253 -12.22 -14.83 10.84
C ASP A 253 -10.86 -15.37 11.34
N PRO A 254 -10.83 -16.15 12.44
CA PRO A 254 -9.60 -16.78 12.93
C PRO A 254 -8.92 -17.66 11.88
N ALA A 255 -9.65 -18.16 10.87
CA ALA A 255 -9.09 -19.01 9.83
C ALA A 255 -7.98 -18.32 9.02
N SER A 256 -8.01 -16.99 8.94
CA SER A 256 -6.97 -16.23 8.25
C SER A 256 -5.61 -16.21 8.95
N VAL A 257 -5.54 -16.63 10.22
CA VAL A 257 -4.27 -16.76 10.98
C VAL A 257 -3.77 -18.20 11.03
N TYR A 258 -4.55 -19.18 10.56
CA TYR A 258 -4.19 -20.60 10.67
C TYR A 258 -2.92 -20.97 9.90
N CYS A 259 -2.47 -20.17 8.93
CA CYS A 259 -1.16 -20.31 8.31
C CYS A 259 0.01 -20.18 9.32
N PHE A 260 -0.18 -19.46 10.43
CA PHE A 260 0.85 -19.16 11.45
C PHE A 260 0.69 -20.02 12.71
N LEU A 261 -0.55 -20.13 13.19
CA LEU A 261 -0.88 -20.79 14.45
C LEU A 261 -2.33 -21.28 14.44
N THR A 262 -2.53 -22.51 14.91
CA THR A 262 -3.85 -23.12 15.09
C THR A 262 -4.31 -23.08 16.54
N ILE A 263 -3.39 -22.92 17.49
CA ILE A 263 -3.70 -22.77 18.91
C ILE A 263 -4.12 -21.33 19.15
N PHE A 264 -5.29 -21.13 19.76
CA PHE A 264 -5.80 -19.80 20.09
C PHE A 264 -4.84 -19.07 21.03
N ASN A 265 -4.21 -18.01 20.53
CA ASN A 265 -3.44 -17.06 21.31
C ASN A 265 -3.94 -15.66 20.95
N PRO A 266 -4.75 -15.02 21.81
CA PRO A 266 -5.45 -13.77 21.47
C PRO A 266 -4.46 -12.63 21.17
N PHE A 267 -3.29 -12.62 21.81
CA PHE A 267 -2.30 -11.56 21.60
C PHE A 267 -1.58 -11.69 20.25
N ILE A 268 -1.13 -12.89 19.89
CA ILE A 268 -0.45 -13.11 18.62
C ILE A 268 -1.44 -13.03 17.46
N MET A 269 -2.63 -13.62 17.62
CA MET A 269 -3.69 -13.58 16.61
C MET A 269 -4.17 -12.14 16.39
N GLY A 270 -4.42 -11.40 17.46
CA GLY A 270 -4.75 -9.97 17.40
C GLY A 270 -3.63 -9.14 16.78
N GLY A 271 -2.38 -9.41 17.13
CA GLY A 271 -1.21 -8.73 16.54
C GLY A 271 -1.08 -8.95 15.03
N LEU A 272 -1.28 -10.17 14.54
CA LEU A 272 -1.26 -10.48 13.10
C LEU A 272 -2.42 -9.81 12.36
N MET A 273 -3.60 -9.71 12.98
CA MET A 273 -4.73 -8.96 12.43
C MET A 273 -4.46 -7.47 12.38
N MET A 274 -3.90 -6.89 13.45
CA MET A 274 -3.49 -5.49 13.45
C MET A 274 -2.44 -5.24 12.35
N TRP A 275 -1.49 -6.16 12.16
CA TRP A 275 -0.52 -6.07 11.07
C TRP A 275 -1.19 -6.05 9.68
N LYS A 276 -2.17 -6.92 9.46
CA LYS A 276 -2.98 -6.93 8.23
C LYS A 276 -3.66 -5.59 7.96
N VAL A 277 -4.22 -4.97 9.01
CA VAL A 277 -4.87 -3.65 8.93
C VAL A 277 -3.86 -2.56 8.56
N ILE A 278 -2.64 -2.61 9.08
CA ILE A 278 -1.60 -1.58 8.87
C ILE A 278 -1.07 -1.58 7.42
N ILE A 279 -1.05 -2.73 6.73
CA ILE A 279 -0.45 -2.87 5.39
C ILE A 279 -0.98 -1.85 4.36
N PRO A 280 -2.32 -1.71 4.13
CA PRO A 280 -2.85 -0.71 3.23
C PRO A 280 -2.45 0.73 3.57
N PHE A 281 -2.31 1.08 4.85
CA PHE A 281 -1.86 2.41 5.25
C PHE A 281 -0.40 2.65 4.88
N ILE A 282 0.48 1.68 5.07
CA ILE A 282 1.90 1.80 4.67
C ILE A 282 1.98 2.04 3.15
N ILE A 283 1.18 1.32 2.36
CA ILE A 283 1.14 1.49 0.89
C ILE A 283 0.78 2.94 0.51
N VAL A 284 -0.28 3.49 1.11
CA VAL A 284 -0.73 4.87 0.81
C VAL A 284 0.29 5.89 1.30
N MET A 285 0.86 5.71 2.49
CA MET A 285 1.89 6.59 3.06
C MET A 285 3.16 6.64 2.21
N CYS A 286 3.70 5.50 1.82
CA CYS A 286 4.89 5.45 0.96
C CYS A 286 4.63 6.15 -0.39
N THR A 287 3.40 6.06 -0.91
CA THR A 287 3.00 6.77 -2.13
C THR A 287 2.98 8.28 -1.93
N PHE A 288 2.41 8.74 -0.81
CA PHE A 288 2.36 10.16 -0.48
C PHE A 288 3.76 10.75 -0.29
N GLU A 289 4.65 10.02 0.41
CA GLU A 289 6.04 10.40 0.57
C GLU A 289 6.76 10.45 -0.79
N THR A 290 6.47 9.51 -1.70
CA THR A 290 6.98 9.54 -3.08
C THR A 290 6.52 10.80 -3.80
N ILE A 291 5.24 11.17 -3.70
CA ILE A 291 4.69 12.39 -4.33
C ILE A 291 5.35 13.63 -3.74
N GLN A 292 5.54 13.68 -2.42
CA GLN A 292 6.23 14.77 -1.74
C GLN A 292 7.67 14.95 -2.24
N VAL A 293 8.46 13.87 -2.27
CA VAL A 293 9.84 13.90 -2.75
C VAL A 293 9.89 14.27 -4.23
N ALA A 294 8.99 13.70 -5.03
CA ALA A 294 8.97 13.95 -6.47
C ALA A 294 8.40 15.34 -6.85
N THR A 295 7.77 16.05 -5.91
CA THR A 295 7.28 17.42 -6.09
C THR A 295 8.12 18.47 -5.35
N GLN A 296 9.19 18.03 -4.66
CA GLN A 296 10.13 18.88 -3.90
C GLN A 296 9.43 19.77 -2.86
N LEU A 297 8.48 19.18 -2.12
CA LEU A 297 7.71 19.88 -1.10
C LEU A 297 8.28 19.66 0.31
N SER A 298 8.08 20.64 1.18
CA SER A 298 8.41 20.53 2.59
C SER A 298 7.50 19.52 3.30
N SER A 299 8.12 18.49 3.91
CA SER A 299 7.41 17.47 4.70
C SER A 299 6.48 18.07 5.76
N ARG A 300 7.01 19.05 6.49
CA ARG A 300 6.31 19.71 7.59
C ARG A 300 5.02 20.39 7.12
N SER A 301 5.05 21.09 5.98
CA SER A 301 3.91 21.85 5.51
C SER A 301 2.79 20.95 4.96
N LEU A 302 3.14 19.92 4.20
CA LEU A 302 2.16 18.93 3.73
C LEU A 302 1.50 18.20 4.90
N PHE A 303 2.30 17.79 5.88
CA PHE A 303 1.80 17.11 7.06
C PHE A 303 0.85 18.00 7.88
N LEU A 304 1.15 19.29 8.03
CA LEU A 304 0.23 20.25 8.68
C LEU A 304 -1.10 20.36 7.93
N ILE A 305 -1.09 20.36 6.60
CA ILE A 305 -2.34 20.37 5.82
C ILE A 305 -3.15 19.08 6.06
N VAL A 306 -2.48 17.93 6.05
CA VAL A 306 -3.13 16.64 6.35
C VAL A 306 -3.75 16.64 7.74
N LEU A 307 -3.05 17.17 8.74
CA LEU A 307 -3.55 17.30 10.12
C LEU A 307 -4.80 18.19 10.16
N VAL A 308 -4.76 19.37 9.55
CA VAL A 308 -5.91 20.29 9.49
C VAL A 308 -7.12 19.64 8.81
N ILE A 309 -6.94 18.97 7.67
CA ILE A 309 -8.03 18.27 6.97
C ILE A 309 -8.61 17.16 7.87
N SER A 310 -7.75 16.45 8.59
CA SER A 310 -8.18 15.36 9.46
C SER A 310 -8.93 15.87 10.70
N ASP A 311 -8.51 17.00 11.28
CA ASP A 311 -9.21 17.65 12.40
C ASP A 311 -10.58 18.19 11.97
N LEU A 312 -10.68 18.80 10.78
CA LEU A 312 -11.96 19.22 10.20
C LEU A 312 -12.91 18.03 10.01
N MET A 313 -12.38 16.90 9.55
CA MET A 313 -13.15 15.65 9.46
C MET A 313 -13.57 15.15 10.84
N ALA A 314 -12.69 15.20 11.85
CA ALA A 314 -13.02 14.79 13.21
C ALA A 314 -14.14 15.65 13.81
N LEU A 315 -14.09 16.97 13.58
CA LEU A 315 -15.16 17.90 13.97
C LEU A 315 -16.48 17.58 13.28
N HIS A 316 -16.45 17.22 11.99
CA HIS A 316 -17.67 16.80 11.29
C HIS A 316 -18.31 15.57 11.94
N PHE A 317 -17.51 14.55 12.28
CA PHE A 317 -18.03 13.38 13.00
C PHE A 317 -18.47 13.68 14.42
N PHE A 318 -17.82 14.62 15.10
CA PHE A 318 -18.25 15.08 16.42
C PHE A 318 -19.68 15.65 16.39
N PHE A 319 -20.00 16.47 15.38
CA PHE A 319 -21.36 17.00 15.20
C PHE A 319 -22.38 15.96 14.73
N LEU A 320 -21.93 14.79 14.25
CA LEU A 320 -22.78 13.67 13.86
C LEU A 320 -22.97 12.65 14.99
N VAL A 321 -22.34 12.84 16.16
CA VAL A 321 -22.57 11.99 17.32
C VAL A 321 -24.03 12.13 17.76
N GLN A 322 -24.69 11.00 17.92
CA GLN A 322 -26.11 10.94 18.29
C GLN A 322 -26.25 10.59 19.76
N ASP A 323 -27.05 11.37 20.49
CA ASP A 323 -27.41 11.12 21.90
C ASP A 323 -28.78 10.45 22.06
N TYR A 324 -29.42 10.08 20.95
CA TYR A 324 -30.76 9.48 20.89
C TYR A 324 -30.80 8.35 19.86
N GLY A 325 -31.77 7.44 19.99
CA GLY A 325 -31.93 6.29 19.10
C GLY A 325 -31.55 4.97 19.77
N SER A 326 -31.19 3.96 18.98
CA SER A 326 -30.77 2.67 19.52
C SER A 326 -29.37 2.76 20.14
N TRP A 327 -29.08 1.92 21.14
CA TRP A 327 -27.73 1.82 21.71
C TRP A 327 -26.66 1.49 20.66
N LEU A 328 -27.03 0.78 19.59
CA LEU A 328 -26.14 0.48 18.48
C LEU A 328 -25.81 1.72 17.66
N ASP A 329 -26.81 2.56 17.37
CA ASP A 329 -26.61 3.80 16.60
C ASP A 329 -25.77 4.81 17.39
N ILE A 330 -26.06 4.96 18.68
CA ILE A 330 -25.25 5.78 19.60
C ILE A 330 -23.80 5.24 19.62
N GLY A 331 -23.63 3.94 19.85
CA GLY A 331 -22.30 3.31 19.91
C GLY A 331 -21.52 3.41 18.60
N THR A 332 -22.17 3.28 17.44
CA THR A 332 -21.51 3.39 16.13
C THR A 332 -21.12 4.82 15.80
N SER A 333 -21.94 5.81 16.14
CA SER A 333 -21.61 7.23 15.96
C SER A 333 -20.38 7.63 16.79
N ILE A 334 -20.31 7.21 18.06
CA ILE A 334 -19.16 7.41 18.94
C ILE A 334 -17.93 6.67 18.40
N SER A 335 -18.09 5.42 17.95
CA SER A 335 -17.00 4.62 17.40
C SER A 335 -16.39 5.29 16.17
N HIS A 336 -17.20 5.81 15.24
CA HIS A 336 -16.70 6.53 14.07
C HIS A 336 -15.89 7.78 14.45
N TYR A 337 -16.35 8.56 15.43
CA TYR A 337 -15.62 9.72 15.91
C TYR A 337 -14.25 9.33 16.52
N VAL A 338 -14.23 8.32 17.41
CA VAL A 338 -13.00 7.82 18.03
C VAL A 338 -12.05 7.23 16.99
N ILE A 339 -12.57 6.50 16.00
CA ILE A 339 -11.77 5.97 14.89
C ILE A 339 -11.08 7.12 14.16
N VAL A 340 -11.79 8.17 13.77
CA VAL A 340 -11.19 9.29 13.03
C VAL A 340 -10.10 9.99 13.85
N MET A 341 -10.33 10.25 15.13
CA MET A 341 -9.30 10.84 16.01
C MET A 341 -8.09 9.92 16.21
N SER A 342 -8.31 8.62 16.43
CA SER A 342 -7.21 7.68 16.60
C SER A 342 -6.40 7.50 15.32
N MET A 343 -7.07 7.59 14.15
CA MET A 343 -6.42 7.55 12.86
C MET A 343 -5.42 8.69 12.71
N THR A 344 -5.74 9.93 13.09
CA THR A 344 -4.80 11.06 12.92
C THR A 344 -3.48 10.82 13.67
N ILE A 345 -3.57 10.38 14.93
CA ILE A 345 -2.41 10.02 15.75
C ILE A 345 -1.63 8.86 15.13
N PHE A 346 -2.35 7.83 14.68
CA PHE A 346 -1.77 6.67 14.04
C PHE A 346 -1.01 7.02 12.74
N LEU A 347 -1.55 7.92 11.92
CA LEU A 347 -0.87 8.43 10.72
C LEU A 347 0.45 9.13 11.04
N MET A 348 0.52 9.86 12.16
CA MET A 348 1.77 10.49 12.59
C MET A 348 2.85 9.46 12.89
N LEU A 349 2.51 8.41 13.65
CA LEU A 349 3.43 7.31 13.96
C LEU A 349 3.85 6.57 12.69
N LEU A 350 2.89 6.29 11.81
CA LEU A 350 3.14 5.57 10.58
C LEU A 350 4.06 6.33 9.62
N SER A 351 3.98 7.67 9.59
CA SER A 351 4.86 8.52 8.78
C SER A 351 6.34 8.33 9.12
N VAL A 352 6.66 8.11 10.40
CA VAL A 352 8.04 7.85 10.85
C VAL A 352 8.49 6.47 10.36
N VAL A 353 7.62 5.47 10.48
CA VAL A 353 7.90 4.09 10.03
C VAL A 353 8.10 4.05 8.51
N THR A 354 7.24 4.73 7.74
CA THR A 354 7.36 4.75 6.29
C THR A 354 8.61 5.47 5.84
N HIS A 355 8.95 6.59 6.48
CA HIS A 355 10.20 7.31 6.20
C HIS A 355 11.43 6.44 6.45
N ILE A 356 11.43 5.59 7.50
CA ILE A 356 12.50 4.63 7.73
C ILE A 356 12.55 3.59 6.60
N LEU A 357 11.40 3.03 6.20
CA LEU A 357 11.31 2.01 5.15
C LEU A 357 11.73 2.53 3.76
N THR A 358 11.47 3.80 3.44
CA THR A 358 11.79 4.43 2.15
C THR A 358 13.23 4.92 2.08
N SER A 359 13.71 5.62 3.12
CA SER A 359 14.99 6.33 3.11
C SER A 359 16.19 5.46 3.52
N GLN A 360 16.00 4.50 4.43
CA GLN A 360 17.12 3.72 4.94
C GLN A 360 17.48 2.55 4.02
N ARG A 361 18.77 2.24 3.95
CA ARG A 361 19.30 1.06 3.25
C ARG A 361 20.23 0.29 4.16
N LEU A 362 19.95 -0.99 4.34
CA LEU A 362 20.85 -1.90 5.05
C LEU A 362 21.94 -2.38 4.09
N PHE A 363 23.20 -2.14 4.46
CA PHE A 363 24.35 -2.68 3.74
C PHE A 363 24.80 -3.97 4.39
N LEU A 364 24.52 -5.11 3.76
CA LEU A 364 24.91 -6.42 4.29
C LEU A 364 26.43 -6.67 4.22
N TRP A 365 27.13 -5.97 3.33
CA TRP A 365 28.58 -6.08 3.16
C TRP A 365 29.13 -4.73 2.71
N ARG A 366 29.92 -4.05 3.55
CA ARG A 366 30.79 -2.96 3.07
C ARG A 366 32.00 -3.61 2.41
N PRO A 367 32.22 -3.48 1.08
CA PRO A 367 33.53 -3.79 0.55
C PRO A 367 34.54 -2.84 1.20
N LYS A 368 35.59 -3.40 1.80
CA LYS A 368 36.73 -2.61 2.28
C LYS A 368 37.28 -1.85 1.07
N MET A 369 37.13 -0.53 1.03
CA MET A 369 37.79 0.29 0.02
C MET A 369 39.29 0.17 0.24
N HIS A 370 40.00 -0.48 -0.68
CA HIS A 370 41.42 -0.22 -0.86
C HIS A 370 41.52 1.10 -1.61
N PHE A 371 41.98 2.14 -0.91
CA PHE A 371 42.44 3.35 -1.57
C PHE A 371 43.76 3.02 -2.30
N PRO A 372 43.89 3.40 -3.59
CA PRO A 372 45.15 3.27 -4.32
C PRO A 372 46.22 4.22 -3.78
#